data_AF-A0A2M7AAJ1-F1
#
_entry.id   AF-A0A2M7AAJ1-F1
#
_cell.length_a   1.000
_cell.length_b   1.000
_cell.length_c   1.000
_cell.angle_alpha   90.00
_cell.angle_beta   90.00
_cell.angle_gamma   90.00
#
_symmetry.space_group_name_H-M   'P 1'
#
loop_
_entity.id
_entity.type
_entity.pdbx_description
1 polymer ?
#
loop_
_entity_poly.entity_id
_entity_poly.type
_entity_poly.pdbx_seq_one_letter_code
_entity_poly.pdbx_strand_id
1 'polypeptide(L)'
;MGTRAVPRETEVGGMRLHKPIHVLAARGGAKLMKLSRRSRGQAVILLALGAIVLFAFLAFVIDFGRIWWTRQRLRNYCDAAALAGAQNLPDATAAKNSATNYYARNLVETDCKQDPVNVQWQSDAGDKSHYWIDINDFDDVSVETPYTNAKLTERGIPPESAIRVGACRKLNHHIGALFGQPTVRVCAYAIAIQGCPDTIDGQDDQVIPIGYPTVKPLPNDDWDDQTDQPWIDPNTWTVGQEYPLNLEGNGVYGNHYYIALGGNGGNIYRDNWKFGAQGTFKIGNIVETEPGIKNGPTDQGINYRVDQCPDATWDNMPDDCPRVITTLLVDPTIDDYHGRSDVKIVGYARWFILPYDKTGGPGDPNKTVKAIFLEQEVGGGGFSTGNCTNIIQVALVE
;
A
#
# COMPACT_ATOMS: atom_id res chain seq x y z
N MET A 1 77.82 -7.74 15.04
CA MET A 1 77.79 -6.74 16.13
C MET A 1 76.50 -6.98 16.92
N GLY A 2 76.45 -7.39 18.18
CA GLY A 2 77.43 -7.81 19.16
C GLY A 2 76.76 -8.83 20.09
N THR A 3 77.55 -9.80 20.54
CA THR A 3 77.24 -10.93 21.41
C THR A 3 77.32 -10.58 22.90
N ARG A 4 76.59 -11.36 23.74
CA ARG A 4 76.85 -11.64 25.18
C ARG A 4 76.66 -10.46 26.16
N ALA A 5 76.39 -10.63 27.46
CA ALA A 5 76.52 -11.75 28.40
C ALA A 5 75.51 -11.61 29.56
N VAL A 6 75.19 -12.73 30.20
CA VAL A 6 74.66 -12.82 31.58
C VAL A 6 75.84 -12.79 32.56
N PRO A 7 75.68 -12.22 33.77
CA PRO A 7 76.00 -12.96 35.02
C PRO A 7 74.93 -12.69 36.11
N ARG A 8 74.34 -13.70 36.78
CA ARG A 8 74.77 -14.52 37.94
C ARG A 8 75.03 -13.78 39.27
N GLU A 9 74.33 -14.29 40.30
CA GLU A 9 74.25 -13.93 41.71
C GLU A 9 75.59 -13.70 42.44
N THR A 10 75.54 -12.92 43.52
CA THR A 10 76.24 -13.24 44.78
C THR A 10 75.57 -12.55 45.97
N GLU A 11 75.21 -13.34 46.98
CA GLU A 11 75.01 -12.91 48.38
C GLU A 11 76.33 -12.41 48.99
N VAL A 12 76.29 -11.32 49.76
CA VAL A 12 77.09 -11.04 50.99
C VAL A 12 76.30 -9.91 51.70
N GLY A 13 75.95 -9.87 52.97
CA GLY A 13 76.49 -10.49 54.17
C GLY A 13 76.65 -9.38 55.23
N GLY A 14 75.94 -9.51 56.35
CA GLY A 14 76.27 -8.88 57.64
C GLY A 14 75.94 -7.39 57.83
N MET A 15 75.18 -7.06 58.88
CA MET A 15 75.76 -6.66 60.18
C MET A 15 74.64 -6.44 61.21
N ARG A 16 74.74 -7.16 62.33
CA ARG A 16 73.92 -6.98 63.53
C ARG A 16 74.35 -5.69 64.26
N LEU A 17 73.41 -4.96 64.84
CA LEU A 17 73.70 -4.12 66.01
C LEU A 17 72.51 -4.03 66.98
N HIS A 18 72.90 -3.94 68.25
CA HIS A 18 72.19 -4.14 69.51
C HIS A 18 71.12 -3.07 69.86
N LYS A 19 70.03 -3.54 70.50
CA LYS A 19 69.30 -3.10 71.73
C LYS A 19 69.49 -1.64 72.28
N PRO A 20 68.55 -1.06 73.08
CA PRO A 20 67.45 -1.68 73.83
C PRO A 20 66.08 -0.94 73.81
N ILE A 21 65.14 -1.65 74.42
CA ILE A 21 63.79 -1.29 74.87
C ILE A 21 63.79 -0.03 75.75
N HIS A 22 62.87 0.91 75.45
CA HIS A 22 62.29 1.80 76.44
C HIS A 22 60.77 1.83 76.29
N VAL A 23 60.11 1.38 77.36
CA VAL A 23 58.68 1.49 77.63
C VAL A 23 58.37 2.92 78.04
N LEU A 24 57.34 3.55 77.48
CA LEU A 24 56.44 4.45 78.23
C LEU A 24 55.17 4.79 77.43
N ALA A 25 54.05 4.61 78.12
CA ALA A 25 52.68 4.75 77.65
C ALA A 25 52.25 6.21 77.52
N ALA A 26 51.34 6.50 76.59
CA ALA A 26 50.34 7.55 76.76
C ALA A 26 49.09 7.28 75.91
N ARG A 27 47.96 7.21 76.60
CA ARG A 27 46.60 7.07 76.08
C ARG A 27 46.24 8.22 75.15
N GLY A 28 45.88 7.90 73.90
CA GLY A 28 45.11 8.76 73.02
C GLY A 28 44.00 7.93 72.39
N GLY A 29 42.81 7.97 72.98
CA GLY A 29 41.63 7.29 72.45
C GLY A 29 41.16 7.96 71.15
N ALA A 30 41.81 7.62 70.04
CA ALA A 30 41.30 7.91 68.71
C ALA A 30 40.06 7.05 68.52
N LYS A 31 38.91 7.74 68.45
CA LYS A 31 37.59 7.23 68.09
C LYS A 31 37.70 6.57 66.71
N LEU A 32 38.02 5.27 66.69
CA LEU A 32 37.96 4.44 65.50
C LEU A 32 36.50 4.46 65.03
N MET A 33 36.22 5.30 64.03
CA MET A 33 35.03 5.20 63.22
C MET A 33 34.95 3.75 62.77
N LYS A 34 33.97 3.00 63.30
CA LYS A 34 33.48 1.78 62.67
C LYS A 34 32.96 2.20 61.29
N LEU A 35 33.85 2.21 60.30
CA LEU A 35 33.49 2.24 58.90
C LEU A 35 32.68 0.98 58.65
N SER A 36 31.39 1.19 58.47
CA SER A 36 30.40 0.12 58.43
C SER A 36 30.79 -0.86 57.32
N ARG A 37 30.88 -2.14 57.67
CA ARG A 37 30.92 -3.25 56.71
C ARG A 37 29.50 -3.41 56.13
N ARG A 38 29.05 -2.41 55.37
CA ARG A 38 27.70 -2.35 54.77
C ARG A 38 27.70 -3.12 53.45
N SER A 39 26.89 -4.19 53.40
CA SER A 39 26.11 -4.65 52.23
C SER A 39 26.75 -4.60 50.84
N ARG A 40 28.00 -5.09 50.67
CA ARG A 40 28.62 -5.28 49.34
C ARG A 40 28.29 -6.62 48.67
N GLY A 41 27.77 -7.61 49.41
CA GLY A 41 27.44 -8.94 48.85
C GLY A 41 26.04 -9.02 48.21
N GLN A 42 25.03 -8.40 48.83
CA GLN A 42 23.65 -8.47 48.33
C GLN A 42 23.46 -7.72 47.01
N ALA A 43 24.18 -6.62 46.80
CA ALA A 43 24.14 -5.87 45.54
C ALA A 43 24.62 -6.72 44.35
N VAL A 44 25.63 -7.57 44.54
CA VAL A 44 26.15 -8.46 43.49
C VAL A 44 25.13 -9.55 43.14
N ILE A 45 24.40 -10.08 44.13
CA ILE A 45 23.34 -11.09 43.91
C ILE A 45 22.17 -10.48 43.14
N LEU A 46 21.70 -9.30 43.54
CA LEU A 46 20.63 -8.60 42.83
C LEU A 46 21.05 -8.21 41.41
N LEU A 47 22.30 -7.81 41.21
CA LEU A 47 22.85 -7.53 39.89
C LEU A 47 22.86 -8.78 39.00
N ALA A 48 23.30 -9.93 39.53
CA ALA A 48 23.33 -11.18 38.79
C ALA A 48 21.93 -11.67 38.41
N LEU A 49 20.95 -11.60 39.33
CA LEU A 49 19.56 -11.94 39.05
C LEU A 49 18.91 -10.97 38.06
N GLY A 50 19.18 -9.66 38.21
CA GLY A 50 18.71 -8.64 37.28
C GLY A 50 19.28 -8.80 35.87
N ALA A 51 20.56 -9.18 35.75
CA ALA A 51 21.19 -9.44 34.46
C ALA A 51 20.54 -10.60 33.72
N ILE A 52 20.19 -11.70 34.41
CA ILE A 52 19.50 -12.85 33.80
C ILE A 52 18.16 -12.42 33.21
N VAL A 53 17.38 -11.65 33.97
CA VAL A 53 16.08 -11.14 33.52
C VAL A 53 16.25 -10.21 32.31
N LEU A 54 17.23 -9.31 32.33
CA LEU A 54 17.52 -8.41 31.21
C LEU A 54 17.93 -9.17 29.94
N PHE A 55 18.77 -10.20 30.04
CA PHE A 55 19.13 -11.03 28.88
C PHE A 55 17.95 -11.84 28.35
N ALA A 56 17.04 -12.30 29.21
CA ALA A 56 15.81 -12.97 28.79
C ALA A 56 14.91 -12.01 27.97
N PHE A 57 14.74 -10.76 28.43
CA PHE A 57 14.00 -9.75 27.66
C PHE A 57 14.72 -9.37 26.35
N LEU A 58 16.05 -9.27 26.34
CA LEU A 58 16.81 -9.00 25.12
C LEU A 58 16.60 -10.10 24.07
N ALA A 59 16.69 -11.37 24.48
CA ALA A 59 16.43 -12.49 23.60
C ALA A 59 15.00 -12.42 23.03
N PHE A 60 14.02 -12.04 23.86
CA PHE A 60 12.61 -11.92 23.45
C PHE A 60 12.40 -10.83 22.40
N VAL A 61 13.02 -9.67 22.61
CA VAL A 61 12.95 -8.55 21.68
C VAL A 61 13.58 -8.90 20.34
N ILE A 62 14.74 -9.57 20.35
CA ILE A 62 15.42 -10.00 19.11
C ILE A 62 14.56 -10.98 18.34
N ASP A 63 14.05 -11.98 19.04
CA ASP A 63 13.22 -13.03 18.46
C ASP A 63 11.92 -12.49 17.86
N PHE A 64 11.19 -11.64 18.60
CA PHE A 64 9.96 -11.00 18.10
C PHE A 64 10.24 -10.04 16.94
N GLY A 65 11.34 -9.28 17.03
CA GLY A 65 11.80 -8.39 15.96
C GLY A 65 12.06 -9.14 14.65
N ARG A 66 12.70 -10.31 14.71
CA ARG A 66 12.93 -11.16 13.54
C ARG A 66 11.62 -11.68 12.93
N ILE A 67 10.68 -12.17 13.76
CA ILE A 67 9.38 -12.66 13.28
C ILE A 67 8.61 -11.56 12.55
N TRP A 68 8.52 -10.38 13.16
CA TRP A 68 7.80 -9.24 12.59
C TRP A 68 8.42 -8.76 11.27
N TRP A 69 9.76 -8.61 11.27
CA TRP A 69 10.51 -8.22 10.06
C TRP A 69 10.33 -9.24 8.93
N THR A 70 10.43 -10.53 9.23
CA THR A 70 10.23 -11.58 8.22
C THR A 70 8.80 -11.56 7.67
N ARG A 71 7.78 -11.38 8.51
CA ARG A 71 6.39 -11.31 8.04
C ARG A 71 6.17 -10.16 7.06
N GLN A 72 6.69 -8.97 7.38
CA GLN A 72 6.56 -7.80 6.52
C GLN A 72 7.25 -8.03 5.16
N ARG A 73 8.43 -8.66 5.18
CA ARG A 73 9.20 -8.94 3.98
C ARG A 73 8.56 -10.01 3.10
N LEU A 74 8.04 -11.09 3.70
CA LEU A 74 7.26 -12.10 2.99
C LEU A 74 6.03 -11.48 2.31
N ARG A 75 5.34 -10.57 2.99
CA ARG A 75 4.19 -9.87 2.41
C ARG A 75 4.58 -9.09 1.14
N ASN A 76 5.62 -8.28 1.21
CA ASN A 76 6.10 -7.51 0.05
C ASN A 76 6.49 -8.43 -1.13
N TYR A 77 7.04 -9.61 -0.86
CA TYR A 77 7.36 -10.59 -1.91
C TYR A 77 6.12 -11.23 -2.51
N CYS A 78 5.15 -11.63 -1.68
CA CYS A 78 3.87 -12.16 -2.15
C CYS A 78 3.11 -11.12 -2.98
N ASP A 79 3.12 -9.86 -2.56
CA ASP A 79 2.45 -8.74 -3.22
C ASP A 79 3.00 -8.54 -4.65
N ALA A 80 4.32 -8.43 -4.78
CA ALA A 80 4.98 -8.31 -6.08
C ALA A 80 4.80 -9.57 -6.96
N ALA A 81 4.83 -10.75 -6.36
CA ALA A 81 4.63 -12.01 -7.05
C ALA A 81 3.19 -12.16 -7.57
N ALA A 82 2.19 -11.81 -6.75
CA ALA A 82 0.79 -11.84 -7.13
C ALA A 82 0.55 -10.88 -8.31
N LEU A 83 1.10 -9.67 -8.22
CA LEU A 83 1.01 -8.67 -9.29
C LEU A 83 1.57 -9.23 -10.61
N ALA A 84 2.80 -9.74 -10.59
CA ALA A 84 3.45 -10.28 -11.78
C ALA A 84 2.77 -11.55 -12.33
N GLY A 85 2.17 -12.36 -11.48
CA GLY A 85 1.40 -13.52 -11.89
C GLY A 85 0.12 -13.14 -12.62
N ALA A 86 -0.64 -12.20 -12.06
CA ALA A 86 -1.91 -11.74 -12.63
C ALA A 86 -1.77 -11.20 -14.05
N GLN A 87 -0.62 -10.61 -14.37
CA GLN A 87 -0.25 -10.14 -15.72
C GLN A 87 -0.45 -11.19 -16.83
N ASN A 88 -0.32 -12.47 -16.51
CA ASN A 88 -0.39 -13.58 -17.46
C ASN A 88 -1.66 -14.41 -17.34
N LEU A 89 -2.63 -14.00 -16.53
CA LEU A 89 -3.94 -14.63 -16.54
C LEU A 89 -4.62 -14.41 -17.91
N PRO A 90 -5.65 -15.20 -18.28
CA PRO A 90 -6.13 -16.40 -17.60
C PRO A 90 -5.22 -17.63 -17.83
N ASP A 91 -4.05 -17.50 -18.46
CA ASP A 91 -3.09 -18.61 -18.59
C ASP A 91 -2.48 -18.94 -17.23
N ALA A 92 -3.08 -19.92 -16.55
CA ALA A 92 -2.66 -20.40 -15.25
C ALA A 92 -1.18 -20.86 -15.22
N THR A 93 -0.65 -21.40 -16.33
CA THR A 93 0.74 -21.87 -16.37
C THR A 93 1.69 -20.69 -16.42
N ALA A 94 1.45 -19.74 -17.31
CA ALA A 94 2.25 -18.53 -17.42
C ALA A 94 2.16 -17.66 -16.15
N ALA A 95 0.96 -17.54 -15.56
CA ALA A 95 0.73 -16.80 -14.31
C ALA A 95 1.50 -17.40 -13.12
N LYS A 96 1.43 -18.73 -12.95
CA LYS A 96 2.19 -19.44 -11.90
C LYS A 96 3.70 -19.29 -12.07
N ASN A 97 4.19 -19.44 -13.30
CA ASN A 97 5.62 -19.27 -13.62
C ASN A 97 6.10 -17.84 -13.34
N SER A 98 5.34 -16.83 -13.74
CA SER A 98 5.68 -15.42 -13.51
C SER A 98 5.67 -15.08 -12.02
N ALA A 99 4.62 -15.44 -11.29
CA ALA A 99 4.53 -15.20 -9.85
C ALA A 99 5.72 -15.79 -9.08
N THR A 100 6.06 -17.05 -9.39
CA THR A 100 7.17 -17.76 -8.75
C THR A 100 8.52 -17.10 -9.06
N ASN A 101 8.75 -16.70 -10.32
CA ASN A 101 9.98 -16.04 -10.72
C ASN A 101 10.15 -14.67 -10.04
N TYR A 102 9.09 -13.86 -9.96
CA TYR A 102 9.15 -12.57 -9.28
C TYR A 102 9.33 -12.70 -7.76
N TYR A 103 8.70 -13.71 -7.13
CA TYR A 103 8.99 -14.03 -5.72
C TYR A 103 10.48 -14.36 -5.53
N ALA A 104 11.01 -15.28 -6.35
CA ALA A 104 12.40 -15.71 -6.32
C ALA A 104 13.40 -14.55 -6.51
N ARG A 105 13.12 -13.63 -7.45
CA ARG A 105 13.98 -12.46 -7.69
C ARG A 105 14.04 -11.52 -6.49
N ASN A 106 12.89 -11.20 -5.90
CA ASN A 106 12.81 -10.31 -4.74
C ASN A 106 13.44 -10.91 -3.47
N LEU A 107 13.49 -12.25 -3.41
CA LEU A 107 14.20 -12.95 -2.35
C LEU A 107 15.72 -12.75 -2.46
N VAL A 108 16.31 -12.90 -3.65
CA VAL A 108 17.78 -12.85 -3.89
C VAL A 108 18.39 -11.47 -3.72
N GLU A 109 17.71 -10.40 -4.14
CA GLU A 109 18.25 -9.03 -4.05
C GLU A 109 18.61 -8.63 -2.61
N THR A 110 18.10 -9.40 -1.65
CA THR A 110 18.28 -9.17 -0.24
C THR A 110 19.19 -10.17 0.48
N ASP A 111 19.81 -11.12 -0.23
CA ASP A 111 20.81 -12.04 0.32
C ASP A 111 22.10 -12.03 -0.55
N CYS A 112 23.20 -11.52 0.00
CA CYS A 112 24.44 -11.25 -0.73
C CYS A 112 25.30 -12.50 -0.99
N LYS A 113 24.67 -13.65 -1.27
CA LYS A 113 25.34 -14.91 -1.61
C LYS A 113 24.70 -15.49 -2.86
N GLN A 114 25.27 -15.17 -4.01
CA GLN A 114 24.81 -15.67 -5.31
C GLN A 114 25.27 -17.11 -5.55
N ASP A 115 24.32 -18.04 -5.46
CA ASP A 115 24.18 -19.19 -6.35
C ASP A 115 22.92 -18.93 -7.22
N PRO A 116 22.76 -19.52 -8.42
CA PRO A 116 21.51 -19.40 -9.17
C PRO A 116 20.33 -19.88 -8.30
N VAL A 117 19.22 -19.15 -8.31
CA VAL A 117 18.04 -19.55 -7.52
C VAL A 117 17.58 -20.94 -7.96
N ASN A 118 17.73 -21.91 -7.08
CA ASN A 118 17.16 -23.22 -7.27
C ASN A 118 15.67 -23.15 -6.89
N VAL A 119 14.82 -22.84 -7.87
CA VAL A 119 13.37 -23.04 -7.76
C VAL A 119 13.11 -24.52 -7.98
N GLN A 120 12.71 -25.24 -6.93
CA GLN A 120 12.36 -26.66 -7.01
C GLN A 120 10.85 -26.81 -6.92
N TRP A 121 10.27 -27.38 -7.97
CA TRP A 121 8.86 -27.77 -8.01
C TRP A 121 8.61 -28.92 -7.03
N GLN A 122 7.63 -28.78 -6.15
CA GLN A 122 7.35 -29.81 -5.14
C GLN A 122 6.15 -30.70 -5.51
N SER A 123 5.02 -30.09 -5.86
CA SER A 123 3.77 -30.82 -6.14
C SER A 123 2.71 -29.88 -6.71
N ASP A 124 1.94 -30.37 -7.68
CA ASP A 124 0.71 -29.74 -8.14
C ASP A 124 -0.50 -30.47 -7.55
N ALA A 125 -1.46 -29.71 -7.03
CA ALA A 125 -2.78 -30.20 -6.66
C ALA A 125 -3.83 -29.32 -7.36
N GLY A 126 -4.11 -29.62 -8.64
CA GLY A 126 -5.06 -28.87 -9.44
C GLY A 126 -4.66 -27.40 -9.58
N ASP A 127 -5.52 -26.50 -9.10
CA ASP A 127 -5.36 -25.04 -9.24
C ASP A 127 -4.20 -24.48 -8.40
N LYS A 128 -3.67 -25.26 -7.44
CA LYS A 128 -2.59 -24.84 -6.52
C LYS A 128 -1.27 -25.57 -6.77
N SER A 129 -0.18 -24.82 -6.85
CA SER A 129 1.20 -25.30 -7.04
C SER A 129 2.10 -24.84 -5.90
N HIS A 130 2.94 -25.75 -5.39
CA HIS A 130 3.91 -25.47 -4.32
C HIS A 130 5.36 -25.50 -4.83
N TYR A 131 6.14 -24.53 -4.37
CA TYR A 131 7.53 -24.30 -4.74
C TYR A 131 8.39 -24.16 -3.50
N TRP A 132 9.55 -24.83 -3.51
CA TRP A 132 10.63 -24.52 -2.58
C TRP A 132 11.58 -23.54 -3.24
N ILE A 133 11.80 -22.41 -2.58
CA ILE A 133 12.68 -21.36 -3.08
C ILE A 133 13.67 -21.04 -1.96
N ASP A 134 14.94 -21.41 -2.17
CA ASP A 134 16.17 -21.13 -1.39
C ASP A 134 17.00 -22.39 -1.06
N ILE A 135 18.31 -22.19 -0.88
CA ILE A 135 19.38 -23.19 -0.71
C ILE A 135 19.71 -23.41 0.79
N ASN A 136 19.26 -22.58 1.74
CA ASN A 136 19.56 -22.79 3.17
C ASN A 136 18.48 -22.42 4.22
N ASP A 137 17.34 -21.82 3.85
CA ASP A 137 16.18 -21.67 4.75
C ASP A 137 14.85 -21.73 3.97
N PHE A 138 14.09 -22.81 4.15
CA PHE A 138 12.95 -23.20 3.32
C PHE A 138 11.78 -22.19 3.31
N ASP A 139 11.69 -21.33 2.28
CA ASP A 139 10.43 -20.69 1.91
C ASP A 139 9.57 -21.69 1.14
N ASP A 140 8.41 -22.01 1.70
CA ASP A 140 7.33 -22.74 1.04
C ASP A 140 6.38 -21.73 0.40
N VAL A 141 6.46 -21.62 -0.92
CA VAL A 141 5.66 -20.69 -1.72
C VAL A 141 4.53 -21.47 -2.40
N SER A 142 3.30 -21.02 -2.22
CA SER A 142 2.12 -21.57 -2.86
C SER A 142 1.50 -20.55 -3.81
N VAL A 143 1.29 -20.94 -5.07
CA VAL A 143 0.59 -20.13 -6.08
C VAL A 143 -0.67 -20.85 -6.51
N GLU A 144 -1.80 -20.17 -6.48
CA GLU A 144 -3.12 -20.73 -6.74
C GLU A 144 -3.87 -19.88 -7.77
N THR A 145 -4.24 -20.49 -8.88
CA THR A 145 -5.07 -19.89 -9.94
C THR A 145 -5.68 -21.01 -10.79
N PRO A 146 -6.98 -20.97 -11.13
CA PRO A 146 -8.01 -20.00 -10.71
C PRO A 146 -8.18 -19.90 -9.18
N TYR A 147 -8.57 -18.74 -8.65
CA TYR A 147 -8.75 -18.54 -7.21
C TYR A 147 -10.05 -17.79 -6.89
N THR A 148 -10.75 -18.18 -5.82
CA THR A 148 -11.90 -17.43 -5.33
C THR A 148 -12.05 -17.49 -3.81
N ASN A 149 -12.71 -16.49 -3.24
CA ASN A 149 -13.18 -16.47 -1.86
C ASN A 149 -14.52 -15.73 -1.77
N ALA A 150 -15.11 -15.66 -0.57
CA ALA A 150 -16.40 -14.99 -0.36
C ALA A 150 -16.41 -13.53 -0.84
N LYS A 151 -15.35 -12.77 -0.55
CA LYS A 151 -15.23 -11.36 -0.96
C LYS A 151 -15.09 -11.18 -2.48
N LEU A 152 -14.37 -12.07 -3.15
CA LEU A 152 -14.25 -12.07 -4.62
C LEU A 152 -15.59 -12.43 -5.28
N THR A 153 -16.32 -13.37 -4.67
CA THR A 153 -17.65 -13.78 -5.13
C THR A 153 -18.67 -12.64 -5.00
N GLU A 154 -18.68 -11.92 -3.87
CA GLU A 154 -19.53 -10.75 -3.65
C GLU A 154 -19.28 -9.64 -4.68
N ARG A 155 -18.02 -9.47 -5.12
CA ARG A 155 -17.63 -8.51 -6.16
C ARG A 155 -17.89 -9.00 -7.59
N GLY A 156 -18.42 -10.22 -7.77
CA GLY A 156 -18.68 -10.80 -9.08
C GLY A 156 -17.41 -11.10 -9.89
N ILE A 157 -16.28 -11.30 -9.22
CA ILE A 157 -14.99 -11.53 -9.89
C ILE A 157 -14.88 -13.01 -10.27
N PRO A 158 -14.66 -13.32 -11.57
CA PRO A 158 -14.52 -14.69 -12.00
C PRO A 158 -13.23 -15.33 -11.45
N PRO A 159 -13.24 -16.61 -11.05
CA PRO A 159 -12.06 -17.26 -10.46
C PRO A 159 -10.81 -17.26 -11.36
N GLU A 160 -10.99 -17.34 -12.68
CA GLU A 160 -9.92 -17.33 -13.69
C GLU A 160 -9.18 -15.98 -13.78
N SER A 161 -9.78 -14.92 -13.25
CA SER A 161 -9.21 -13.58 -13.18
C SER A 161 -8.45 -13.34 -11.89
N ALA A 162 -8.33 -14.30 -10.97
CA ALA A 162 -7.65 -14.10 -9.70
C ALA A 162 -6.54 -15.11 -9.46
N ILE A 163 -5.43 -14.61 -8.91
CA ILE A 163 -4.29 -15.40 -8.47
C ILE A 163 -3.99 -15.10 -7.00
N ARG A 164 -3.74 -16.15 -6.23
CA ARG A 164 -3.28 -16.05 -4.85
C ARG A 164 -1.86 -16.55 -4.72
N VAL A 165 -1.01 -15.75 -4.08
CA VAL A 165 0.35 -16.13 -3.73
C VAL A 165 0.49 -16.14 -2.21
N GLY A 166 0.97 -17.25 -1.67
CA GLY A 166 1.29 -17.41 -0.25
C GLY A 166 2.74 -17.83 -0.08
N ALA A 167 3.38 -17.38 0.99
CA ALA A 167 4.72 -17.83 1.33
C ALA A 167 4.85 -18.05 2.83
N CYS A 168 5.55 -19.12 3.21
CA CYS A 168 5.81 -19.46 4.60
C CYS A 168 7.29 -19.74 4.84
N ARG A 169 7.89 -19.05 5.80
CA ARG A 169 9.27 -19.27 6.26
C ARG A 169 9.31 -19.92 7.63
N LYS A 170 10.19 -20.91 7.81
CA LYS A 170 10.53 -21.43 9.14
C LYS A 170 11.70 -20.63 9.71
N LEU A 171 11.51 -20.01 10.87
CA LEU A 171 12.56 -19.28 11.57
C LEU A 171 12.95 -20.04 12.83
N ASN A 172 14.26 -20.12 13.09
CA ASN A 172 14.76 -20.52 14.40
C ASN A 172 14.52 -19.38 15.40
N HIS A 173 13.88 -19.69 16.52
CA HIS A 173 13.54 -18.75 17.59
C HIS A 173 14.24 -19.20 18.87
N HIS A 174 15.16 -18.38 19.37
CA HIS A 174 16.12 -18.78 20.40
C HIS A 174 15.46 -19.07 21.76
N ILE A 175 14.43 -18.31 22.13
CA ILE A 175 13.64 -18.56 23.34
C ILE A 175 12.74 -19.78 23.18
N GLY A 176 12.28 -20.04 21.96
CA GLY A 176 11.35 -21.13 21.68
C GLY A 176 12.00 -22.47 21.96
N ALA A 177 13.31 -22.57 21.71
CA ALA A 177 14.12 -23.72 22.08
C ALA A 177 14.11 -24.02 23.59
N LEU A 178 13.96 -23.02 24.46
CA LEU A 178 13.84 -23.21 25.92
C LEU A 178 12.49 -23.85 26.31
N PHE A 179 11.47 -23.70 25.47
CA PHE A 179 10.12 -24.22 25.68
C PHE A 179 9.77 -25.41 24.77
N GLY A 180 10.78 -26.02 24.13
CA GLY A 180 10.61 -27.18 23.25
C GLY A 180 10.02 -26.88 21.87
N GLN A 181 9.96 -25.61 21.46
CA GLN A 181 9.49 -25.15 20.15
C GLN A 181 10.60 -24.32 19.47
N PRO A 182 11.67 -24.96 18.95
CA PRO A 182 12.84 -24.24 18.44
C PRO A 182 12.57 -23.47 17.15
N THR A 183 11.46 -23.74 16.46
CA THR A 183 11.09 -23.11 15.20
C THR A 183 9.69 -22.53 15.23
N VAL A 184 9.51 -21.40 14.55
CA VAL A 184 8.20 -20.78 14.29
C VAL A 184 8.00 -20.65 12.78
N ARG A 185 6.79 -20.96 12.31
CA ARG A 185 6.41 -20.78 10.90
C ARG A 185 5.70 -19.44 10.75
N VAL A 186 6.27 -18.55 9.93
CA VAL A 186 5.72 -17.24 9.62
C VAL A 186 5.21 -17.26 8.19
N CYS A 187 3.96 -16.87 7.96
CA CYS A 187 3.35 -16.87 6.64
C CYS A 187 2.80 -15.49 6.26
N ALA A 188 2.76 -15.21 4.97
CA ALA A 188 2.10 -14.06 4.36
C ALA A 188 1.36 -14.50 3.09
N TYR A 189 0.34 -13.73 2.69
CA TYR A 189 -0.49 -14.00 1.53
C TYR A 189 -0.80 -12.70 0.79
N ALA A 190 -0.97 -12.80 -0.52
CA ALA A 190 -1.38 -11.73 -1.42
C ALA A 190 -2.32 -12.28 -2.48
N ILE A 191 -3.27 -11.45 -2.91
CA ILE A 191 -4.20 -11.77 -4.01
C ILE A 191 -4.08 -10.64 -5.04
N ALA A 192 -3.99 -11.02 -6.30
CA ALA A 192 -4.04 -10.10 -7.42
C ALA A 192 -5.10 -10.55 -8.41
N ILE A 193 -5.71 -9.58 -9.06
CA ILE A 193 -6.83 -9.80 -9.97
C ILE A 193 -6.43 -9.20 -11.32
N GLN A 194 -6.51 -10.03 -12.35
CA GLN A 194 -6.43 -9.61 -13.74
C GLN A 194 -7.83 -9.44 -14.27
N GLY A 195 -8.21 -8.19 -14.41
CA GLY A 195 -9.54 -7.85 -14.82
C GLY A 195 -9.80 -6.43 -14.35
N CYS A 196 -10.41 -5.68 -15.22
CA CYS A 196 -10.93 -4.40 -14.86
C CYS A 196 -12.26 -4.68 -14.18
N PRO A 197 -12.45 -4.23 -12.94
CA PRO A 197 -13.69 -4.54 -12.27
C PRO A 197 -14.80 -3.85 -13.07
N ASP A 198 -15.65 -4.63 -13.75
CA ASP A 198 -16.89 -4.11 -14.34
C ASP A 198 -17.70 -3.35 -13.29
N THR A 199 -17.43 -3.56 -12.00
CA THR A 199 -18.07 -2.93 -10.85
C THR A 199 -17.05 -2.27 -9.92
N ILE A 200 -17.09 -0.94 -9.78
CA ILE A 200 -16.29 -0.17 -8.82
C ILE A 200 -17.10 0.15 -7.55
N ASP A 201 -16.44 0.29 -6.41
CA ASP A 201 -17.05 0.80 -5.17
C ASP A 201 -16.87 2.31 -5.11
N GLY A 202 -17.96 3.07 -5.04
CA GLY A 202 -17.86 4.51 -5.19
C GLY A 202 -17.13 5.23 -4.04
N GLN A 203 -17.07 4.65 -2.83
CA GLN A 203 -16.33 5.25 -1.73
C GLN A 203 -14.85 4.90 -1.80
N ASP A 204 -14.52 3.62 -2.01
CA ASP A 204 -13.13 3.18 -2.08
C ASP A 204 -12.45 3.73 -3.34
N ASP A 205 -13.15 3.75 -4.47
CA ASP A 205 -12.63 4.23 -5.77
C ASP A 205 -12.86 5.73 -6.02
N GLN A 206 -13.33 6.48 -5.01
CA GLN A 206 -13.50 7.94 -5.05
C GLN A 206 -14.35 8.43 -6.24
N VAL A 207 -15.49 7.78 -6.47
CA VAL A 207 -16.41 8.12 -7.56
C VAL A 207 -17.10 9.45 -7.29
N ILE A 208 -16.98 10.39 -8.22
CA ILE A 208 -17.58 11.73 -8.12
C ILE A 208 -18.86 11.84 -8.98
N PRO A 209 -19.74 12.83 -8.73
CA PRO A 209 -21.01 12.96 -9.44
C PRO A 209 -20.85 13.63 -10.82
N ILE A 210 -19.90 13.15 -11.61
CA ILE A 210 -19.65 13.53 -13.01
C ILE A 210 -19.76 12.29 -13.89
N GLY A 211 -20.64 12.37 -14.90
CA GLY A 211 -20.79 11.40 -15.97
C GLY A 211 -20.33 12.01 -17.27
N TYR A 212 -19.07 11.79 -17.65
CA TYR A 212 -18.50 12.36 -18.87
C TYR A 212 -18.98 11.57 -20.09
N PRO A 213 -19.57 12.21 -21.11
CA PRO A 213 -20.17 11.50 -22.23
C PRO A 213 -19.12 10.96 -23.22
N THR A 214 -19.24 9.69 -23.61
CA THR A 214 -18.36 9.05 -24.62
C THR A 214 -18.75 9.36 -26.05
N VAL A 215 -19.96 9.86 -26.25
CA VAL A 215 -20.47 10.32 -27.54
C VAL A 215 -20.86 11.77 -27.38
N LYS A 216 -20.57 12.61 -28.38
CA LYS A 216 -20.98 14.03 -28.34
C LYS A 216 -22.48 14.11 -28.05
N PRO A 217 -22.91 14.75 -26.94
CA PRO A 217 -24.33 14.94 -26.67
C PRO A 217 -24.87 15.86 -27.77
N LEU A 218 -25.77 15.35 -28.61
CA LEU A 218 -26.36 16.13 -29.69
C LEU A 218 -27.64 16.81 -29.19
N PRO A 219 -27.82 18.13 -29.42
CA PRO A 219 -29.14 18.70 -29.44
C PRO A 219 -29.93 18.07 -30.59
N ASN A 220 -31.17 17.62 -30.35
CA ASN A 220 -32.10 17.31 -31.42
C ASN A 220 -32.14 18.45 -32.44
N ASP A 221 -31.92 18.08 -33.70
CA ASP A 221 -31.82 18.86 -34.93
C ASP A 221 -32.78 20.05 -35.01
N ASP A 222 -32.39 21.21 -34.48
CA ASP A 222 -32.86 22.53 -34.89
C ASP A 222 -32.20 23.62 -34.00
N TRP A 223 -31.55 24.61 -34.63
CA TRP A 223 -30.94 25.85 -34.08
C TRP A 223 -29.45 25.81 -33.71
N ASP A 224 -28.64 26.39 -34.61
CA ASP A 224 -27.43 27.19 -34.39
C ASP A 224 -26.51 26.68 -33.27
N ASP A 225 -25.58 25.82 -33.68
CA ASP A 225 -24.43 25.33 -32.94
C ASP A 225 -23.37 26.43 -32.71
N GLN A 226 -23.76 27.57 -32.16
CA GLN A 226 -22.82 28.60 -31.70
C GLN A 226 -22.32 28.36 -30.28
N THR A 227 -22.27 27.11 -29.84
CA THR A 227 -21.49 26.77 -28.67
C THR A 227 -20.42 25.78 -29.09
N ASP A 228 -19.23 26.34 -29.36
CA ASP A 228 -17.88 25.76 -29.21
C ASP A 228 -17.70 25.15 -27.79
N GLN A 229 -18.65 24.34 -27.32
CA GLN A 229 -18.53 23.67 -26.03
C GLN A 229 -17.42 22.64 -26.16
N PRO A 230 -16.45 22.61 -25.22
CA PRO A 230 -15.24 21.82 -25.32
C PRO A 230 -15.52 20.34 -24.99
N TRP A 231 -16.43 19.69 -25.71
CA TRP A 231 -16.50 18.23 -25.68
C TRP A 231 -15.26 17.68 -26.38
N ILE A 232 -14.48 16.93 -25.63
CA ILE A 232 -13.27 16.28 -26.11
C ILE A 232 -13.54 14.78 -26.08
N ASP A 233 -13.28 14.11 -27.22
CA ASP A 233 -13.42 12.67 -27.36
C ASP A 233 -12.48 11.96 -26.35
N PRO A 234 -13.01 11.13 -25.44
CA PRO A 234 -12.19 10.37 -24.48
C PRO A 234 -11.07 9.55 -25.12
N ASN A 235 -11.23 9.11 -26.37
CA ASN A 235 -10.19 8.36 -27.10
C ASN A 235 -8.95 9.22 -27.47
N THR A 236 -9.05 10.54 -27.32
CA THR A 236 -7.98 11.49 -27.62
C THR A 236 -7.25 12.00 -26.37
N TRP A 237 -7.66 11.54 -25.18
CA TRP A 237 -7.03 11.95 -23.94
C TRP A 237 -5.60 11.43 -23.82
N THR A 238 -4.74 12.28 -23.25
CA THR A 238 -3.32 11.97 -23.04
C THR A 238 -2.96 12.19 -21.58
N VAL A 239 -2.22 11.24 -21.00
CA VAL A 239 -1.85 11.26 -19.59
C VAL A 239 -1.05 12.52 -19.29
N GLY A 240 -1.38 13.18 -18.18
CA GLY A 240 -0.73 14.41 -17.74
C GLY A 240 -1.28 15.70 -18.39
N GLN A 241 -2.28 15.63 -19.27
CA GLN A 241 -2.95 16.81 -19.83
C GLN A 241 -4.17 17.24 -19.00
N GLU A 242 -4.42 18.55 -18.96
CA GLU A 242 -5.60 19.17 -18.32
C GLU A 242 -6.83 19.10 -19.24
N TYR A 243 -7.96 18.66 -18.69
CA TYR A 243 -9.24 18.62 -19.39
C TYR A 243 -10.38 19.19 -18.52
N PRO A 244 -11.42 19.77 -19.15
CA PRO A 244 -12.65 20.16 -18.48
C PRO A 244 -13.53 18.93 -18.23
N LEU A 245 -14.05 18.77 -17.01
CA LEU A 245 -14.92 17.65 -16.63
C LEU A 245 -16.41 17.98 -16.61
N ASN A 246 -16.77 19.25 -16.75
CA ASN A 246 -18.16 19.71 -16.83
C ASN A 246 -18.31 20.78 -17.94
N LEU A 247 -19.54 21.08 -18.29
CA LEU A 247 -19.86 22.18 -19.20
C LEU A 247 -20.05 23.49 -18.46
N GLU A 248 -19.71 24.60 -19.12
CA GLU A 248 -20.02 25.94 -18.66
C GLU A 248 -21.37 26.45 -19.23
N GLY A 249 -21.70 27.72 -18.97
CA GLY A 249 -22.84 28.39 -19.59
C GLY A 249 -24.19 27.76 -19.26
N ASN A 250 -24.95 27.38 -20.31
CA ASN A 250 -26.28 26.78 -20.20
C ASN A 250 -26.26 25.23 -20.18
N GLY A 251 -25.09 24.62 -20.35
CA GLY A 251 -24.96 23.18 -20.53
C GLY A 251 -25.72 22.66 -21.76
N VAL A 252 -25.84 21.34 -21.87
CA VAL A 252 -26.70 20.68 -22.87
C VAL A 252 -28.07 20.45 -22.22
N TYR A 253 -29.08 21.19 -22.65
CA TYR A 253 -30.44 21.19 -22.07
C TYR A 253 -30.44 21.39 -20.53
N GLY A 254 -29.57 22.26 -20.03
CA GLY A 254 -29.44 22.54 -18.59
C GLY A 254 -28.63 21.49 -17.81
N ASN A 255 -28.03 20.52 -18.50
CA ASN A 255 -27.13 19.54 -17.90
C ASN A 255 -25.66 19.87 -18.19
N HIS A 256 -24.83 19.73 -17.18
CA HIS A 256 -23.40 20.07 -17.22
C HIS A 256 -22.49 18.84 -17.04
N TYR A 257 -22.94 17.65 -17.46
CA TYR A 257 -22.32 16.34 -17.18
C TYR A 257 -22.46 15.86 -15.74
N TYR A 258 -23.38 16.48 -14.99
CA TYR A 258 -23.65 16.07 -13.63
C TYR A 258 -24.56 14.84 -13.63
N ILE A 259 -24.29 13.91 -12.73
CA ILE A 259 -25.08 12.68 -12.53
C ILE A 259 -25.53 12.56 -11.07
N ALA A 260 -26.71 11.99 -10.88
CA ALA A 260 -27.29 11.72 -9.58
C ALA A 260 -26.80 10.35 -9.09
N LEU A 261 -26.06 10.33 -7.98
CA LEU A 261 -25.54 9.11 -7.36
C LEU A 261 -26.03 9.05 -5.91
N GLY A 262 -26.79 8.01 -5.56
CA GLY A 262 -27.37 7.87 -4.21
C GLY A 262 -28.51 8.84 -3.88
N GLY A 263 -29.01 9.60 -4.87
CA GLY A 263 -30.12 10.54 -4.71
C GLY A 263 -29.84 11.90 -5.39
N ASN A 264 -30.76 12.85 -5.20
CA ASN A 264 -30.73 14.15 -5.88
C ASN A 264 -30.46 15.33 -4.92
N GLY A 265 -30.09 16.47 -5.50
CA GLY A 265 -29.95 17.73 -4.78
C GLY A 265 -28.51 18.05 -4.37
N GLY A 266 -28.28 19.34 -4.08
CA GLY A 266 -26.93 19.88 -3.89
C GLY A 266 -26.16 19.31 -2.69
N ASN A 267 -26.85 18.84 -1.65
CA ASN A 267 -26.20 18.24 -0.49
C ASN A 267 -25.60 16.87 -0.81
N ILE A 268 -26.38 15.98 -1.43
CA ILE A 268 -25.90 14.66 -1.86
C ILE A 268 -24.79 14.82 -2.89
N TYR A 269 -24.96 15.73 -3.86
CA TYR A 269 -23.95 16.06 -4.85
C TYR A 269 -22.63 16.51 -4.20
N ARG A 270 -22.67 17.42 -3.22
CA ARG A 270 -21.49 17.86 -2.47
C ARG A 270 -20.85 16.70 -1.72
N ASP A 271 -21.64 15.86 -1.05
CA ASP A 271 -21.11 14.79 -0.21
C ASP A 271 -20.45 13.69 -1.07
N ASN A 272 -21.01 13.38 -2.25
CA ASN A 272 -20.36 12.52 -3.25
C ASN A 272 -19.01 13.11 -3.70
N TRP A 273 -18.96 14.43 -3.93
CA TRP A 273 -17.68 15.09 -4.17
C TRP A 273 -16.72 14.91 -3.01
N LYS A 274 -17.14 15.03 -1.75
CA LYS A 274 -16.21 14.97 -0.60
C LYS A 274 -15.69 13.57 -0.28
N PHE A 275 -16.54 12.56 -0.43
CA PHE A 275 -16.31 11.24 0.18
C PHE A 275 -16.34 10.08 -0.81
N GLY A 276 -16.60 10.36 -2.09
CA GLY A 276 -16.97 9.33 -3.05
C GLY A 276 -18.46 8.96 -2.90
N ALA A 277 -19.08 8.60 -4.03
CA ALA A 277 -20.48 8.21 -4.05
C ALA A 277 -20.70 6.88 -3.34
N GLN A 278 -21.80 6.74 -2.61
CA GLN A 278 -22.11 5.47 -1.94
C GLN A 278 -22.65 4.43 -2.92
N GLY A 279 -22.23 3.18 -2.73
CA GLY A 279 -22.70 2.02 -3.48
C GLY A 279 -21.74 1.58 -4.58
N THR A 280 -22.16 0.57 -5.33
CA THR A 280 -21.37 -0.02 -6.40
C THR A 280 -21.88 0.43 -7.76
N PHE A 281 -20.95 0.77 -8.65
CA PHE A 281 -21.24 1.26 -10.00
C PHE A 281 -20.72 0.24 -10.99
N LYS A 282 -21.62 -0.28 -11.83
CA LYS A 282 -21.29 -1.35 -12.78
C LYS A 282 -21.45 -0.88 -14.22
N ILE A 283 -20.52 -1.24 -15.10
CA ILE A 283 -20.61 -1.03 -16.54
C ILE A 283 -21.89 -1.72 -17.04
N GLY A 284 -22.69 -0.96 -17.79
CA GLY A 284 -23.99 -1.36 -18.28
C GLY A 284 -25.15 -0.94 -17.39
N ASN A 285 -24.92 -0.56 -16.14
CA ASN A 285 -25.97 0.01 -15.29
C ASN A 285 -26.37 1.40 -15.80
N ILE A 286 -27.61 1.76 -15.48
CA ILE A 286 -28.19 3.07 -15.80
C ILE A 286 -28.05 3.97 -14.57
N VAL A 287 -27.65 5.21 -14.80
CA VAL A 287 -27.67 6.28 -13.81
C VAL A 287 -28.41 7.49 -14.38
N GLU A 288 -29.03 8.27 -13.50
CA GLU A 288 -29.74 9.49 -13.91
C GLU A 288 -28.79 10.67 -13.97
N THR A 289 -29.02 11.57 -14.92
CA THR A 289 -28.33 12.86 -14.95
C THR A 289 -28.90 13.85 -13.91
N GLU A 290 -28.12 14.83 -13.46
CA GLU A 290 -28.52 15.82 -12.44
C GLU A 290 -28.52 17.25 -13.02
N PRO A 291 -29.68 17.78 -13.46
CA PRO A 291 -29.72 19.10 -14.08
C PRO A 291 -29.44 20.25 -13.12
N GLY A 292 -29.04 21.38 -13.72
CA GLY A 292 -28.83 22.65 -13.05
C GLY A 292 -27.41 22.84 -12.52
N ILE A 293 -26.98 24.09 -12.51
CA ILE A 293 -25.63 24.50 -12.08
C ILE A 293 -25.42 24.17 -10.59
N LYS A 294 -24.30 23.49 -10.27
CA LYS A 294 -23.94 23.04 -8.91
C LYS A 294 -22.69 23.72 -8.33
N ASN A 295 -22.31 24.91 -8.79
CA ASN A 295 -21.04 25.56 -8.44
C ASN A 295 -20.75 25.63 -6.92
N GLY A 296 -21.75 25.92 -6.09
CA GLY A 296 -21.56 25.97 -4.63
C GLY A 296 -21.18 24.61 -4.03
N PRO A 297 -22.00 23.57 -4.23
CA PRO A 297 -21.65 22.18 -3.92
C PRO A 297 -20.31 21.70 -4.51
N THR A 298 -20.02 22.00 -5.78
CA THR A 298 -18.77 21.65 -6.46
C THR A 298 -17.56 22.27 -5.76
N ASP A 299 -17.60 23.58 -5.49
CA ASP A 299 -16.58 24.32 -4.76
C ASP A 299 -16.30 23.75 -3.37
N GLN A 300 -17.36 23.48 -2.60
CA GLN A 300 -17.24 22.88 -1.27
C GLN A 300 -16.62 21.48 -1.30
N GLY A 301 -16.95 20.69 -2.33
CA GLY A 301 -16.47 19.33 -2.48
C GLY A 301 -15.02 19.23 -2.96
N ILE A 302 -14.66 19.98 -4.00
CA ILE A 302 -13.30 20.01 -4.54
C ILE A 302 -12.34 20.60 -3.50
N ASN A 303 -12.67 21.75 -2.90
CA ASN A 303 -11.77 22.39 -1.94
C ASN A 303 -11.59 21.53 -0.67
N TYR A 304 -12.59 20.76 -0.26
CA TYR A 304 -12.41 19.78 0.82
C TYR A 304 -11.32 18.74 0.52
N ARG A 305 -11.24 18.24 -0.72
CA ARG A 305 -10.18 17.30 -1.15
C ARG A 305 -8.82 18.00 -1.30
N VAL A 306 -8.82 19.22 -1.86
CA VAL A 306 -7.59 20.01 -2.07
C VAL A 306 -6.95 20.38 -0.73
N ASP A 307 -7.73 20.80 0.26
CA ASP A 307 -7.26 21.16 1.60
C ASP A 307 -6.59 19.98 2.34
N GLN A 308 -6.94 18.74 1.98
CA GLN A 308 -6.36 17.52 2.53
C GLN A 308 -5.07 17.08 1.82
N CYS A 309 -4.83 17.56 0.60
CA CYS A 309 -3.67 17.21 -0.21
C CYS A 309 -3.10 18.44 -0.94
N PRO A 310 -2.68 19.49 -0.19
CA PRO A 310 -2.38 20.80 -0.77
C PRO A 310 -1.13 20.80 -1.65
N ASP A 311 -0.10 20.04 -1.27
CA ASP A 311 1.21 20.06 -1.92
C ASP A 311 1.36 19.02 -3.03
N ALA A 312 0.34 18.20 -3.27
CA ALA A 312 0.40 17.16 -4.30
C ALA A 312 0.35 17.74 -5.71
N THR A 313 1.08 17.10 -6.60
CA THR A 313 0.99 17.26 -8.05
C THR A 313 0.58 15.94 -8.68
N TRP A 314 0.12 15.96 -9.92
CA TRP A 314 -0.36 14.76 -10.63
C TRP A 314 0.74 13.70 -10.82
N ASP A 315 2.01 14.09 -10.77
CA ASP A 315 3.19 13.25 -10.93
C ASP A 315 3.95 13.01 -9.61
N ASN A 316 3.52 13.63 -8.52
CA ASN A 316 4.12 13.48 -7.21
C ASN A 316 3.06 13.69 -6.10
N MET A 317 2.46 12.59 -5.66
CA MET A 317 1.44 12.58 -4.62
C MET A 317 1.55 11.31 -3.76
N PRO A 318 1.09 11.35 -2.50
CA PRO A 318 0.89 10.14 -1.69
C PRO A 318 -0.13 9.19 -2.33
N ASP A 319 0.01 7.89 -2.06
CA ASP A 319 -0.87 6.84 -2.60
C ASP A 319 -2.35 7.06 -2.25
N ASP A 320 -2.64 7.73 -1.13
CA ASP A 320 -3.98 7.99 -0.61
C ASP A 320 -4.48 9.43 -0.86
N CYS A 321 -3.85 10.19 -1.77
CA CYS A 321 -4.21 11.59 -2.00
C CYS A 321 -5.68 11.75 -2.44
N PRO A 322 -6.52 12.46 -1.66
CA PRO A 322 -7.93 12.68 -1.98
C PRO A 322 -8.20 13.42 -3.29
N ARG A 323 -7.17 13.97 -3.96
CA ARG A 323 -7.31 14.63 -5.26
C ARG A 323 -7.35 13.65 -6.43
N VAL A 324 -7.04 12.37 -6.21
CA VAL A 324 -7.31 11.31 -7.17
C VAL A 324 -8.77 10.91 -7.08
N ILE A 325 -9.49 11.05 -8.19
CA ILE A 325 -10.94 10.81 -8.27
C ILE A 325 -11.26 9.92 -9.47
N THR A 326 -12.48 9.39 -9.47
CA THR A 326 -13.02 8.60 -10.59
C THR A 326 -14.30 9.23 -11.11
N THR A 327 -14.39 9.48 -12.42
CA THR A 327 -15.63 9.84 -13.11
C THR A 327 -16.21 8.61 -13.80
N LEU A 328 -17.54 8.57 -13.93
CA LEU A 328 -18.17 7.60 -14.81
C LEU A 328 -18.08 8.10 -16.25
N LEU A 329 -17.76 7.20 -17.18
CA LEU A 329 -17.94 7.44 -18.61
C LEU A 329 -19.33 6.94 -18.99
N VAL A 330 -20.12 7.80 -19.62
CA VAL A 330 -21.53 7.51 -19.87
C VAL A 330 -21.88 7.60 -21.35
N ASP A 331 -22.80 6.75 -21.78
CA ASP A 331 -23.41 6.80 -23.09
C ASP A 331 -24.79 7.47 -22.95
N PRO A 332 -24.94 8.71 -23.46
CA PRO A 332 -26.19 9.46 -23.36
C PRO A 332 -27.23 9.06 -24.40
N THR A 333 -26.99 8.03 -25.23
CA THR A 333 -27.90 7.64 -26.32
C THR A 333 -29.12 6.80 -25.88
N ILE A 334 -29.27 6.52 -24.57
CA ILE A 334 -30.42 5.78 -24.04
C ILE A 334 -31.71 6.59 -24.19
N ASP A 335 -31.69 7.85 -23.77
CA ASP A 335 -32.81 8.79 -23.79
C ASP A 335 -32.42 10.05 -24.55
N ASP A 336 -33.40 10.75 -25.12
CA ASP A 336 -33.20 12.11 -25.62
C ASP A 336 -32.73 12.98 -24.43
N TYR A 337 -31.43 13.30 -24.40
CA TYR A 337 -30.72 13.87 -23.26
C TYR A 337 -31.28 15.27 -22.89
N HIS A 338 -32.27 15.33 -22.01
CA HIS A 338 -33.02 16.55 -21.69
C HIS A 338 -33.19 16.73 -20.18
N GLY A 339 -32.43 17.66 -19.61
CA GLY A 339 -32.50 17.96 -18.17
C GLY A 339 -32.06 16.77 -17.33
N ARG A 340 -33.04 15.96 -16.89
CA ARG A 340 -32.83 14.69 -16.19
C ARG A 340 -33.21 13.55 -17.13
N SER A 341 -32.23 12.71 -17.44
CA SER A 341 -32.35 11.59 -18.37
C SER A 341 -31.55 10.40 -17.88
N ASP A 342 -31.88 9.22 -18.37
CA ASP A 342 -31.11 8.01 -18.12
C ASP A 342 -29.88 7.96 -19.03
N VAL A 343 -28.73 7.63 -18.45
CA VAL A 343 -27.49 7.41 -19.19
C VAL A 343 -26.85 6.09 -18.77
N LYS A 344 -26.22 5.41 -19.73
CA LYS A 344 -25.57 4.13 -19.47
C LYS A 344 -24.16 4.35 -18.98
N ILE A 345 -23.75 3.70 -17.90
CA ILE A 345 -22.33 3.59 -17.58
C ILE A 345 -21.68 2.71 -18.65
N VAL A 346 -20.70 3.25 -19.35
CA VAL A 346 -19.91 2.51 -20.34
C VAL A 346 -18.44 2.42 -19.95
N GLY A 347 -18.03 3.05 -18.86
CA GLY A 347 -16.65 3.02 -18.42
C GLY A 347 -16.37 3.94 -17.25
N TYR A 348 -15.09 4.12 -16.95
CA TYR A 348 -14.58 4.95 -15.85
C TYR A 348 -13.36 5.74 -16.32
N ALA A 349 -13.09 6.90 -15.73
CA ALA A 349 -11.85 7.62 -15.96
C ALA A 349 -11.33 8.18 -14.64
N ARG A 350 -10.02 8.09 -14.44
CA ARG A 350 -9.34 8.60 -13.25
C ARG A 350 -8.61 9.89 -13.56
N TRP A 351 -8.68 10.78 -12.58
CA TRP A 351 -8.20 12.15 -12.72
C TRP A 351 -7.51 12.63 -11.47
N PHE A 352 -6.61 13.58 -11.65
CA PHE A 352 -6.09 14.40 -10.59
C PHE A 352 -6.75 15.77 -10.62
N ILE A 353 -7.59 16.11 -9.64
CA ILE A 353 -8.33 17.37 -9.63
C ILE A 353 -7.44 18.58 -9.32
N LEU A 354 -7.72 19.67 -10.03
CA LEU A 354 -7.16 20.99 -9.79
C LEU A 354 -8.08 21.82 -8.89
N PRO A 355 -7.55 22.86 -8.21
CA PRO A 355 -8.36 23.78 -7.43
C PRO A 355 -9.50 24.38 -8.25
N TYR A 356 -10.66 24.56 -7.63
CA TYR A 356 -11.86 25.10 -8.27
C TYR A 356 -12.22 26.47 -7.70
N ASP A 357 -12.56 27.41 -8.58
CA ASP A 357 -12.98 28.75 -8.19
C ASP A 357 -14.39 29.04 -8.71
N LYS A 358 -15.36 29.16 -7.79
CA LYS A 358 -16.75 29.48 -8.14
C LYS A 358 -16.99 30.94 -8.53
N THR A 359 -16.01 31.83 -8.41
CA THR A 359 -16.17 33.25 -8.70
C THR A 359 -16.42 33.50 -10.20
N GLY A 360 -16.90 34.70 -10.55
CA GLY A 360 -17.20 35.08 -11.93
C GLY A 360 -18.68 35.02 -12.31
N GLY A 361 -18.98 35.42 -13.56
CA GLY A 361 -20.33 35.48 -14.14
C GLY A 361 -20.83 34.13 -14.68
N PRO A 362 -22.09 33.99 -15.14
CA PRO A 362 -22.53 32.81 -15.87
C PRO A 362 -21.65 32.57 -17.11
N GLY A 363 -21.17 31.34 -17.31
CA GLY A 363 -20.26 31.02 -18.43
C GLY A 363 -18.80 31.46 -18.24
N ASP A 364 -18.38 31.79 -17.02
CA ASP A 364 -16.97 32.06 -16.72
C ASP A 364 -16.15 30.75 -16.70
N PRO A 365 -15.01 30.66 -17.41
CA PRO A 365 -14.16 29.47 -17.43
C PRO A 365 -13.66 29.01 -16.05
N ASN A 366 -13.65 29.90 -15.05
CA ASN A 366 -13.31 29.54 -13.68
C ASN A 366 -14.32 28.55 -13.07
N LYS A 367 -15.56 28.54 -13.56
CA LYS A 367 -16.64 27.63 -13.11
C LYS A 367 -16.56 26.24 -13.74
N THR A 368 -15.50 25.97 -14.48
CA THR A 368 -15.20 24.67 -15.07
C THR A 368 -14.31 23.86 -14.14
N VAL A 369 -14.75 22.64 -13.84
CA VAL A 369 -13.98 21.63 -13.13
C VAL A 369 -12.85 21.18 -14.03
N LYS A 370 -11.62 21.47 -13.63
CA LYS A 370 -10.42 21.10 -14.36
C LYS A 370 -9.70 19.96 -13.67
N ALA A 371 -9.24 18.99 -14.43
CA ALA A 371 -8.49 17.88 -13.91
C ALA A 371 -7.44 17.38 -14.90
N ILE A 372 -6.37 16.79 -14.37
CA ILE A 372 -5.33 16.16 -15.17
C ILE A 372 -5.68 14.70 -15.39
N PHE A 373 -5.67 14.25 -16.65
CA PHE A 373 -5.99 12.87 -17.01
C PHE A 373 -4.90 11.91 -16.54
N LEU A 374 -5.31 10.81 -15.90
CA LEU A 374 -4.42 9.75 -15.43
C LEU A 374 -4.60 8.47 -16.25
N GLU A 375 -5.83 7.94 -16.31
CA GLU A 375 -6.17 6.69 -17.01
C GLU A 375 -7.68 6.56 -17.26
N GLN A 376 -8.10 5.72 -18.22
CA GLN A 376 -9.52 5.43 -18.49
C GLN A 376 -9.80 3.97 -18.85
N GLU A 377 -11.02 3.54 -18.61
CA GLU A 377 -11.60 2.24 -18.91
C GLU A 377 -12.91 2.41 -19.70
N VAL A 378 -13.08 1.75 -20.84
CA VAL A 378 -14.30 1.82 -21.68
C VAL A 378 -14.70 0.42 -22.16
N GLY A 379 -15.96 0.05 -21.93
CA GLY A 379 -16.54 -1.25 -22.28
C GLY A 379 -16.08 -2.34 -21.30
N GLY A 380 -16.96 -3.30 -20.97
CA GLY A 380 -16.69 -4.45 -20.08
C GLY A 380 -15.61 -5.40 -20.64
N GLY A 381 -14.40 -4.86 -20.72
CA GLY A 381 -13.31 -5.25 -21.59
C GLY A 381 -12.11 -4.33 -21.41
N GLY A 382 -11.97 -3.71 -20.24
CA GLY A 382 -10.76 -3.12 -19.70
C GLY A 382 -10.02 -2.02 -20.47
N PHE A 383 -9.04 -1.44 -19.76
CA PHE A 383 -8.18 -0.34 -20.19
C PHE A 383 -7.50 -0.62 -21.55
N SER A 384 -7.80 0.21 -22.56
CA SER A 384 -6.94 0.42 -23.72
C SER A 384 -6.55 1.90 -23.72
N THR A 385 -5.26 2.23 -23.69
CA THR A 385 -4.40 2.09 -24.86
C THR A 385 -3.54 0.83 -24.83
N GLY A 386 -4.02 -0.24 -25.46
CA GLY A 386 -3.31 -1.51 -25.59
C GLY A 386 -3.46 -2.43 -24.38
N ASN A 387 -3.93 -3.65 -24.62
CA ASN A 387 -3.99 -4.79 -23.69
C ASN A 387 -4.19 -4.41 -22.21
N CYS A 388 -5.43 -4.52 -21.73
CA CYS A 388 -5.83 -4.37 -20.33
C CYS A 388 -4.86 -5.11 -19.39
N THR A 389 -3.89 -4.38 -18.87
CA THR A 389 -2.79 -4.88 -18.02
C THR A 389 -2.87 -4.27 -16.62
N ASN A 390 -4.00 -3.65 -16.27
CA ASN A 390 -4.24 -3.13 -14.93
C ASN A 390 -4.48 -4.29 -13.98
N ILE A 391 -3.45 -4.59 -13.20
CA ILE A 391 -3.48 -5.59 -12.15
C ILE A 391 -3.80 -4.87 -10.86
N ILE A 392 -4.90 -5.24 -10.22
CA ILE A 392 -5.24 -4.74 -8.89
C ILE A 392 -4.76 -5.76 -7.87
N GLN A 393 -3.81 -5.37 -7.04
CA GLN A 393 -3.47 -6.14 -5.86
C GLN A 393 -4.53 -5.89 -4.79
N VAL A 394 -5.39 -6.87 -4.55
CA VAL A 394 -6.39 -6.77 -3.49
C VAL A 394 -5.77 -7.38 -2.24
N ALA A 395 -5.33 -6.53 -1.33
CA ALA A 395 -4.86 -6.94 -0.01
C ALA A 395 -6.06 -7.42 0.84
N LEU A 396 -6.62 -8.59 0.52
CA LEU A 396 -7.49 -9.29 1.46
C LEU A 396 -6.59 -9.94 2.50
N VAL A 397 -6.29 -9.16 3.54
CA VAL A 397 -5.75 -9.72 4.79
C VAL A 397 -6.79 -10.72 5.30
N GLU A 398 -6.42 -12.01 5.33
CA GLU A 398 -7.07 -13.02 6.17
C GLU A 398 -6.44 -13.02 7.56
#